data_AF-A0A813ECW8-F1
#
_entry.id   AF-A0A813ECW8-F1
#
_cell.length_a   1.000
_cell.length_b   1.000
_cell.length_c   1.000
_cell.angle_alpha   90.00
_cell.angle_beta   90.00
_cell.angle_gamma   90.00
#
_symmetry.space_group_name_H-M   'P 1'
#
loop_
_entity.id
_entity.type
_entity.pdbx_description
1 polymer ?
#
loop_
_entity_poly.entity_id
_entity_poly.type
_entity_poly.pdbx_seq_one_letter_code
_entity_poly.pdbx_strand_id
1 'polypeptide(L)'
;LGATVQEALTDATTHLVTVRRDTEKYHKALAASTASGRPHIVHLGWLLRAAVTWERPKEADFAVPLTGEMPRFSDIWGPNQQMPTEIGSESCILPSEEEEEEEEEEEEEE
;
A
#
# COMPACT_ATOMS: atom_id res chain seq x y z
N LEU A 1 -0.44 -8.30 9.93
CA LEU A 1 -1.88 -7.94 9.79
C LEU A 1 -2.76 -9.05 9.20
N GLY A 2 -2.28 -9.96 8.33
CA GLY A 2 -3.11 -11.07 7.82
C GLY A 2 -4.27 -10.64 6.90
N ALA A 3 -4.10 -9.56 6.15
CA ALA A 3 -5.12 -9.04 5.24
C ALA A 3 -5.11 -9.77 3.89
N THR A 4 -6.29 -10.01 3.31
CA THR A 4 -6.45 -10.56 1.96
C THR A 4 -6.59 -9.43 0.95
N VAL A 5 -5.84 -9.51 -0.16
CA VAL A 5 -5.94 -8.57 -1.28
C VAL A 5 -6.93 -9.11 -2.31
N GLN A 6 -7.80 -8.24 -2.83
CA GLN A 6 -8.80 -8.59 -3.84
C GLN A 6 -8.66 -7.65 -5.04
N GLU A 7 -8.67 -8.22 -6.25
CA GLU A 7 -8.63 -7.42 -7.48
C GLU A 7 -9.96 -6.74 -7.78
N ALA A 8 -11.08 -7.41 -7.46
CA ALA A 8 -12.43 -6.89 -7.63
C ALA A 8 -13.05 -6.53 -6.27
N LEU A 9 -13.99 -5.58 -6.27
CA LEU A 9 -14.84 -5.32 -5.11
C LEU A 9 -15.84 -6.47 -4.97
N THR A 10 -15.91 -7.04 -3.79
CA THR A 10 -16.83 -8.12 -3.41
C THR A 10 -17.50 -7.77 -2.08
N ASP A 11 -18.52 -8.54 -1.70
CA ASP A 11 -19.19 -8.37 -0.39
C ASP A 11 -18.25 -8.63 0.80
N ALA A 12 -17.16 -9.36 0.57
CA ALA A 12 -16.12 -9.60 1.57
C ALA A 12 -15.10 -8.44 1.67
N THR A 13 -15.13 -7.47 0.76
CA THR A 13 -14.20 -6.34 0.80
C THR A 13 -14.48 -5.45 2.01
N THR A 14 -13.48 -5.27 2.86
CA THR A 14 -13.59 -4.41 4.05
C THR A 14 -13.08 -3.00 3.82
N HIS A 15 -12.07 -2.83 2.96
CA HIS A 15 -11.42 -1.56 2.68
C HIS A 15 -11.17 -1.42 1.18
N LEU A 16 -11.43 -0.23 0.65
CA LEU A 16 -10.86 0.22 -0.61
C LEU A 16 -9.72 1.19 -0.29
N VAL A 17 -8.50 0.79 -0.62
CA VAL A 17 -7.33 1.67 -0.56
C VAL A 17 -7.17 2.34 -1.93
N THR A 18 -7.16 3.67 -1.99
CA THR A 18 -7.04 4.39 -3.27
C THR A 18 -6.21 5.67 -3.17
N VAL A 19 -5.60 6.04 -4.30
CA VAL A 19 -4.92 7.32 -4.54
C VAL A 19 -5.68 8.22 -5.53
N ARG A 20 -6.76 7.71 -6.14
CA ARG A 20 -7.56 8.38 -7.18
C ARG A 20 -9.05 8.17 -6.98
N ARG A 21 -9.85 9.20 -7.28
CA ARG A 21 -11.32 9.18 -7.15
C ARG A 21 -12.03 8.95 -8.49
N ASP A 22 -11.36 9.24 -9.59
CA ASP A 22 -11.90 9.15 -10.94
C ASP A 22 -11.88 7.72 -11.50
N THR A 23 -12.03 6.73 -10.62
CA THR A 23 -12.01 5.32 -11.01
C THR A 23 -13.37 4.68 -10.78
N GLU A 24 -13.74 3.76 -11.67
CA GLU A 24 -14.98 3.00 -11.53
C GLU A 24 -15.06 2.26 -10.19
N LYS A 25 -13.92 1.71 -9.73
CA LYS A 25 -13.81 1.02 -8.44
C LYS A 25 -14.11 1.97 -7.27
N TYR A 26 -13.63 3.21 -7.31
CA TYR A 26 -13.96 4.21 -6.29
C TYR A 26 -15.46 4.50 -6.24
N HIS A 27 -16.09 4.77 -7.39
CA HIS A 27 -17.52 5.07 -7.43
C HIS A 27 -18.39 3.90 -6.98
N LYS A 28 -18.03 2.67 -7.36
CA LYS A 28 -18.70 1.44 -6.87
C LYS A 28 -18.57 1.28 -5.36
N ALA A 29 -17.36 1.45 -4.82
CA ALA A 29 -17.14 1.39 -3.37
C ALA A 29 -17.88 2.50 -2.62
N LEU A 30 -17.95 3.71 -3.19
CA LEU A 30 -18.66 4.84 -2.58
C LEU A 30 -20.16 4.54 -2.46
N ALA A 31 -20.77 4.06 -3.55
CA ALA A 31 -22.17 3.64 -3.54
C ALA A 31 -22.44 2.52 -2.50
N ALA A 32 -21.58 1.50 -2.46
CA ALA A 32 -21.69 0.41 -1.49
C ALA A 32 -21.51 0.90 -0.04
N SER A 33 -20.56 1.81 0.19
CA SER A 33 -20.27 2.38 1.50
C SER A 33 -21.42 3.24 2.01
N THR A 34 -22.09 4.01 1.13
CA THR A 34 -23.27 4.78 1.52
C THR A 34 -24.45 3.87 1.88
N ALA A 35 -24.60 2.74 1.20
CA ALA A 35 -25.70 1.81 1.43
C ALA A 35 -25.50 0.94 2.68
N SER A 36 -24.28 0.46 2.94
CA SER A 36 -24.00 -0.58 3.94
C SER A 36 -23.00 -0.18 5.02
N GLY A 37 -22.37 1.00 4.90
CA GLY A 37 -21.24 1.40 5.73
C GLY A 37 -19.91 0.74 5.34
N ARG A 38 -19.87 -0.07 4.27
CA ARG A 38 -18.65 -0.75 3.76
C ARG A 38 -18.58 -0.80 2.24
N PRO A 39 -17.38 -0.89 1.64
CA PRO A 39 -16.06 -0.90 2.29
C PRO A 39 -15.63 0.50 2.76
N HIS A 40 -14.73 0.57 3.76
CA HIS A 40 -14.11 1.83 4.16
C HIS A 40 -13.20 2.35 3.04
N ILE A 41 -13.38 3.59 2.61
CA ILE A 41 -12.57 4.20 1.54
C ILE A 41 -11.46 5.03 2.16
N VAL A 42 -10.24 4.52 2.09
CA VAL A 42 -9.07 5.11 2.76
C VAL A 42 -7.94 5.42 1.78
N HIS A 43 -7.14 6.42 2.15
CA HIS A 43 -5.90 6.76 1.48
C HIS A 43 -4.84 5.67 1.70
N LEU A 44 -3.88 5.55 0.77
CA LEU A 44 -2.76 4.59 0.85
C LEU A 44 -2.00 4.64 2.19
N GLY A 45 -1.95 5.82 2.80
CA GLY A 45 -1.31 6.02 4.09
C GLY A 45 -1.86 5.19 5.24
N TRP A 46 -3.14 4.81 5.21
CA TRP A 46 -3.71 3.94 6.21
C TRP A 46 -3.00 2.58 6.26
N LEU A 47 -2.78 1.98 5.09
CA LEU A 47 -2.12 0.68 4.97
C LEU A 47 -0.65 0.76 5.39
N LEU A 48 0.05 1.81 4.96
CA LEU A 48 1.46 2.00 5.27
C LEU A 48 1.68 2.29 6.76
N ARG A 49 0.79 3.09 7.36
CA ARG A 49 0.79 3.31 8.80
C ARG A 49 0.62 1.98 9.53
N ALA A 50 -0.34 1.17 9.10
CA ALA A 50 -0.60 -0.13 9.71
C ALA A 50 0.59 -1.08 9.61
N ALA A 51 1.30 -1.07 8.47
CA ALA A 51 2.48 -1.89 8.26
C ALA A 51 3.66 -1.47 9.14
N VAL A 52 3.89 -0.16 9.28
CA VAL A 52 5.03 0.37 10.06
C VAL A 52 4.78 0.25 11.57
N THR A 53 3.56 0.50 12.05
CA THR A 53 3.26 0.47 13.49
C THR A 53 2.79 -0.90 13.98
N TRP A 54 2.55 -1.86 13.09
CA TRP A 54 1.94 -3.16 13.42
C TRP A 54 0.57 -3.06 14.13
N GLU A 55 -0.09 -1.92 14.02
CA GLU A 55 -1.38 -1.62 14.64
C GLU A 55 -2.39 -1.21 13.57
N ARG A 56 -3.68 -1.47 13.78
CA ARG A 56 -4.73 -0.99 12.87
C ARG A 56 -5.03 0.49 13.14
N PRO A 57 -4.73 1.43 12.21
CA PRO A 57 -5.06 2.84 12.40
C PRO A 57 -6.55 3.06 12.25
N LYS A 58 -7.07 4.14 12.84
CA LYS A 58 -8.47 4.54 12.66
C LYS A 58 -8.70 4.96 11.21
N GLU A 59 -9.72 4.41 10.58
CA GLU A 59 -10.02 4.64 9.15
C GLU A 59 -10.37 6.11 8.88
N ALA A 60 -11.03 6.78 9.82
CA ALA A 60 -11.45 8.18 9.71
C ALA A 60 -10.27 9.15 9.50
N ASP A 61 -9.12 8.86 10.12
CA ASP A 61 -7.91 9.70 10.02
C ASP A 61 -7.29 9.66 8.61
N PHE A 62 -7.68 8.67 7.80
CA PHE A 62 -7.17 8.45 6.45
C PHE A 62 -8.29 8.41 5.41
N ALA A 63 -9.49 8.91 5.74
CA ALA A 63 -10.62 8.90 4.83
C ALA A 63 -10.32 9.73 3.57
N VAL A 64 -10.70 9.19 2.41
CA VAL A 64 -10.54 9.91 1.14
C VAL A 64 -11.57 11.04 1.06
N PRO A 65 -11.14 12.31 0.85
CA PRO A 65 -12.08 13.43 0.82
C PRO A 65 -12.98 13.35 -0.42
N LEU A 66 -14.29 13.61 -0.24
CA LEU A 66 -15.28 13.57 -1.31
C LEU A 66 -15.05 14.67 -2.36
N THR A 67 -14.49 15.81 -1.95
CA THR A 67 -14.20 16.98 -2.78
C THR A 67 -12.82 17.55 -2.43
N GLY A 68 -12.28 18.46 -3.25
CA GLY A 68 -10.98 19.09 -3.00
C GLY A 68 -9.77 18.23 -3.41
N GLU A 69 -8.57 18.63 -3.01
CA GLU A 69 -7.32 17.93 -3.33
C GLU A 69 -7.18 16.61 -2.55
N MET A 70 -6.51 15.63 -3.16
CA MET A 70 -6.12 14.41 -2.45
C MET A 70 -4.96 14.72 -1.50
N PRO A 71 -4.96 14.16 -0.28
CA PRO A 71 -3.84 14.30 0.65
C PRO A 71 -2.57 13.77 0.00
N ARG A 72 -1.47 14.49 0.16
CA ARG A 72 -0.17 14.03 -0.31
C ARG A 72 0.32 12.91 0.59
N PHE A 73 1.27 12.15 0.07
CA PHE A 73 1.89 11.10 0.85
C PHE A 73 2.56 11.61 2.14
N SER A 74 3.18 12.79 2.08
CA SER A 74 3.79 13.43 3.25
C SER A 74 2.79 13.71 4.38
N ASP A 75 1.53 13.97 4.02
CA ASP A 75 0.49 14.42 4.96
C ASP A 75 0.05 13.27 5.88
N ILE A 76 0.29 12.03 5.47
CA ILE A 76 0.03 10.78 6.23
C ILE A 76 0.80 10.77 7.55
N TRP A 77 1.99 11.37 7.58
CA TRP A 77 2.92 11.23 8.71
C TRP A 77 2.79 12.33 9.75
N GLY A 78 2.18 13.48 9.41
CA GLY A 78 1.92 14.59 10.31
C GLY A 78 3.16 15.18 11.03
N PRO A 79 3.13 16.46 11.47
CA PRO A 79 4.27 17.07 12.15
C PRO A 79 4.52 16.54 13.58
N ASN A 80 3.59 15.78 14.18
CA ASN A 80 3.63 15.36 15.58
C ASN A 80 3.86 13.86 15.79
N GLN A 81 4.19 13.09 14.75
CA GLN A 81 4.46 11.68 14.92
C GLN A 81 5.94 11.40 14.69
N GLN A 82 6.58 10.98 15.78
CA GLN A 82 7.92 10.40 15.74
C GLN A 82 7.88 9.22 14.78
N MET A 83 8.68 9.30 13.70
CA MET A 83 9.04 8.10 12.97
C MET A 83 9.63 7.11 13.98
N PRO A 84 9.38 5.80 13.86
CA PRO A 84 10.10 4.82 14.66
C PRO A 84 11.59 5.07 14.46
N THR A 85 12.25 5.58 15.50
CA THR A 85 13.68 5.91 15.46
C THR A 85 14.55 4.66 15.37
N GLU A 86 13.94 3.48 15.51
CA GLU A 86 14.57 2.18 15.43
C GLU A 86 14.06 1.41 14.22
N ILE A 87 14.38 1.89 13.03
CA ILE A 87 14.68 0.97 11.94
C ILE A 87 16.12 0.55 12.20
N GLY A 88 16.29 -0.64 12.77
CA GLY A 88 17.58 -1.21 13.11
C GLY A 88 18.59 -0.92 12.01
N SER A 89 19.68 -0.27 12.40
CA SER A 89 20.87 0.01 11.59
C SER A 89 21.64 -1.26 11.22
N GLU A 90 20.96 -2.40 11.11
CA GLU A 90 21.51 -3.57 10.48
C GLU A 90 21.37 -3.33 8.98
N SER A 91 22.43 -2.74 8.44
CA SER A 91 22.78 -2.69 7.03
C SER A 91 22.01 -3.76 6.25
N CYS A 92 21.03 -3.33 5.45
CA CYS A 92 20.63 -4.10 4.29
C CYS A 92 21.86 -4.15 3.38
N ILE A 93 22.74 -5.10 3.66
CA ILE A 93 23.76 -5.58 2.74
C ILE A 93 22.95 -6.14 1.59
N LEU A 94 22.73 -5.33 0.56
CA LEU A 94 22.26 -5.84 -0.72
C LEU A 94 23.33 -6.86 -1.14
N PRO A 95 22.97 -8.14 -1.39
CA PRO A 95 23.90 -9.05 -2.03
C PRO A 95 24.30 -8.39 -3.35
N SER A 96 25.59 -8.11 -3.48
CA SER A 96 26.19 -7.67 -4.74
C SER A 96 25.78 -8.71 -5.78
N GLU A 97 25.19 -8.25 -6.88
CA GLU A 97 24.93 -9.06 -8.06
C GLU A 97 26.32 -9.57 -8.52
N GLU A 98 26.64 -10.82 -8.19
CA GLU A 98 27.79 -11.50 -8.76
C GLU A 98 27.43 -11.80 -10.21
N GLU A 99 28.18 -11.19 -11.12
CA GLU A 99 28.09 -11.38 -12.56
C GLU A 99 28.30 -12.87 -12.87
N GLU A 100 27.26 -13.55 -13.33
CA GLU A 100 27.38 -14.89 -13.92
C GLU A 100 28.07 -14.72 -15.29
N GLU A 101 29.37 -15.01 -15.33
CA GLU A 101 30.14 -15.16 -16.58
C GLU A 101 29.60 -16.39 -17.35
N GLU A 102 29.03 -16.14 -18.53
CA GLU A 102 28.67 -17.18 -19.50
C GLU A 102 29.96 -17.73 -20.12
N GLU A 103 30.39 -18.93 -19.74
CA GLU A 103 31.40 -19.70 -20.47
C GLU A 103 30.76 -20.34 -21.71
N GLU A 104 31.03 -19.76 -22.88
CA GLU A 104 30.81 -20.38 -24.19
C GLU A 104 31.88 -21.48 -24.41
N GLU A 105 31.52 -22.76 -24.23
CA GLU A 105 32.33 -23.87 -24.76
C GLU A 105 31.86 -24.20 -26.19
N GLU A 106 32.63 -23.73 -27.17
CA GLU A 106 32.67 -24.28 -28.52
C GLU A 106 33.40 -25.63 -28.49
N GLU A 107 32.71 -26.74 -28.75
CA GLU A 107 33.34 -27.97 -29.24
C GLU A 107 32.90 -28.21 -30.71
N GLU A 108 33.79 -27.79 -31.62
CA GLU A 108 33.90 -28.34 -32.97
C GLU A 108 34.57 -29.73 -32.95
N GLU A 109 34.41 -30.46 -34.06
CA GLU A 109 35.15 -31.67 -34.49
C GLU A 109 34.54 -33.01 -33.99
N GLU A 110 34.15 -33.99 -34.81
CA GLU A 110 34.38 -34.34 -36.23
C GLU A 110 33.23 -35.25 -36.74
#